data_AF-A0A1W2D5P7-F1
#
_entry.id   AF-A0A1W2D5P7-F1
#
_cell.length_a   1.000
_cell.length_b   1.000
_cell.length_c   1.000
_cell.angle_alpha   90.00
_cell.angle_beta   90.00
_cell.angle_gamma   90.00
#
_symmetry.space_group_name_H-M   'P 1'
#
loop_
_entity.id
_entity.type
_entity.pdbx_description
1 polymer ?
#
loop_
_entity_poly.entity_id
_entity_poly.type
_entity_poly.pdbx_seq_one_letter_code
_entity_poly.pdbx_strand_id
1 'polypeptide(L)'
;MTTRTASKLDTTKFQKVCALMRDGATEGERAAAKHRAETMAAKAGMTLQEAVSNLDMATTPKPASFFDGFDDWMEEKEPGWKAERAREKAERKARDDVRRAAVLEQHGSEEFLFARTMSEIALDAAIEPFATWEYWTDPDGTRHRYASTLDGMDAGILWKEQEITPAVRRAIIEAYPWPSKLDDALREVKEWDQLRLDRGLFCGEWSHYVEVEIRIRFLERELNEGRPATSLDDIQARFNWKRYEFERQWLDPTERDDPFLDRIEADFGILRRAFTRSALQPITTRRTNAVKQATVLSMLDTHPELSDREIARRIGVSPQTVNTWRKKHPVQRDHAR
;
A
#
# COMPACT_ATOMS: atom_id res chain seq x y z
N MET A 1 49.89 -29.90 -29.17
CA MET A 1 49.95 -29.72 -27.71
C MET A 1 48.63 -29.11 -27.26
N THR A 2 47.74 -29.92 -26.68
CA THR A 2 46.41 -29.49 -26.23
C THR A 2 46.51 -29.05 -24.78
N THR A 3 46.47 -27.75 -24.53
CA THR A 3 46.38 -27.18 -23.18
C THR A 3 44.99 -27.45 -22.61
N ARG A 4 44.90 -28.41 -21.69
CA ARG A 4 43.67 -28.76 -20.98
C ARG A 4 43.50 -27.78 -19.83
N THR A 5 42.59 -26.82 -19.95
CA THR A 5 42.25 -25.87 -18.88
C THR A 5 41.74 -26.63 -17.66
N ALA A 6 42.37 -26.45 -16.49
CA ALA A 6 41.96 -27.08 -15.25
C ALA A 6 40.58 -26.54 -14.80
N SER A 7 39.69 -27.44 -14.35
CA SER A 7 38.36 -27.07 -13.87
C SER A 7 38.44 -26.64 -12.40
N LYS A 8 37.74 -25.57 -12.00
CA LYS A 8 37.72 -25.12 -10.60
C LYS A 8 37.15 -26.23 -9.68
N LEU A 9 37.85 -26.56 -8.59
CA LEU A 9 37.43 -27.59 -7.64
C LEU A 9 36.12 -27.18 -6.95
N ASP A 10 35.09 -28.02 -7.04
CA ASP A 10 33.83 -27.88 -6.30
C ASP A 10 34.08 -28.28 -4.83
N THR A 11 34.37 -27.27 -3.99
CA THR A 11 34.81 -27.44 -2.60
C THR A 11 33.76 -28.11 -1.72
N THR A 12 32.47 -27.81 -1.93
CA THR A 12 31.36 -28.41 -1.16
C THR A 12 31.20 -29.90 -1.48
N LYS A 13 31.27 -30.29 -2.76
CA LYS A 13 31.24 -31.71 -3.13
C LYS A 13 32.51 -32.44 -2.67
N PHE A 14 33.66 -31.80 -2.80
CA PHE A 14 34.94 -32.38 -2.38
C PHE A 14 34.98 -32.62 -0.86
N GLN A 15 34.47 -31.69 -0.05
CA GLN A 15 34.35 -31.86 1.40
C GLN A 15 33.48 -33.07 1.79
N LYS A 16 32.33 -33.27 1.13
CA LYS A 16 31.47 -34.45 1.35
C LYS A 16 32.17 -35.76 0.99
N VAL A 17 32.94 -35.78 -0.10
CA VAL A 17 33.71 -36.96 -0.52
C VAL A 17 34.86 -37.24 0.44
N CYS A 18 35.54 -36.21 0.96
CA CYS A 18 36.56 -36.36 1.99
C CYS A 18 36.00 -36.88 3.32
N ALA A 19 34.78 -36.49 3.69
CA ALA A 19 34.09 -37.06 4.85
C ALA A 19 33.80 -38.55 4.66
N LEU A 20 33.30 -38.97 3.50
CA LEU A 20 33.07 -40.40 3.17
C LEU A 20 34.37 -41.21 3.09
N MET A 21 35.48 -40.59 2.68
CA MET A 21 36.81 -41.22 2.67
C MET A 21 37.30 -41.51 4.10
N ARG A 22 37.00 -40.63 5.06
CA ARG A 22 37.41 -40.79 6.47
C ARG A 22 36.47 -41.68 7.26
N ASP A 23 35.16 -41.44 7.11
CA ASP A 23 34.12 -41.94 8.01
C ASP A 23 33.17 -42.94 7.33
N GLY A 24 33.50 -43.41 6.12
CA GLY A 24 32.72 -44.42 5.40
C GLY A 24 32.59 -45.73 6.18
N ALA A 25 31.39 -46.33 6.14
CA ALA A 25 31.00 -47.47 6.97
C ALA A 25 31.75 -48.77 6.60
N THR A 26 32.20 -48.89 5.35
CA THR A 26 32.96 -50.04 4.86
C THR A 26 34.30 -49.64 4.25
N GLU A 27 35.24 -50.58 4.18
CA GLU A 27 36.54 -50.36 3.52
C GLU A 27 36.39 -50.10 2.01
N GLY A 28 35.41 -50.76 1.37
CA GLY A 28 35.09 -50.53 -0.05
C GLY A 28 34.56 -49.11 -0.31
N GLU A 29 33.71 -48.58 0.58
CA GLU A 29 33.22 -47.20 0.48
C GLU A 29 34.34 -46.17 0.67
N ARG A 30 35.23 -46.38 1.65
CA ARG A 30 36.37 -45.49 1.88
C ARG A 30 37.34 -45.50 0.70
N ALA A 31 37.60 -46.67 0.10
CA ALA A 31 38.44 -46.79 -1.09
C ALA A 31 37.82 -46.12 -2.32
N ALA A 32 36.51 -46.30 -2.55
CA ALA A 32 35.78 -45.64 -3.63
C ALA A 32 35.74 -44.11 -3.46
N ALA A 33 35.53 -43.63 -2.23
CA ALA A 33 35.55 -42.22 -1.90
C ALA A 33 36.95 -41.61 -2.09
N LYS A 34 38.02 -42.31 -1.69
CA LYS A 34 39.41 -41.91 -1.94
C LYS A 34 39.69 -41.74 -3.44
N HIS A 35 39.35 -42.75 -4.25
CA HIS A 35 39.57 -42.69 -5.70
C HIS A 35 38.78 -41.52 -6.35
N ARG A 36 37.58 -41.25 -5.85
CA ARG A 36 36.75 -40.13 -6.31
C ARG A 36 37.33 -38.78 -5.90
N ALA A 37 37.87 -38.66 -4.69
CA ALA A 37 38.58 -37.47 -4.22
C ALA A 37 39.83 -37.19 -5.07
N GLU A 38 40.65 -38.22 -5.35
CA GLU A 38 41.84 -38.11 -6.22
C GLU A 38 41.46 -37.62 -7.63
N THR A 39 40.38 -38.16 -8.19
CA THR A 39 39.89 -37.76 -9.52
C THR A 39 39.41 -36.30 -9.54
N MET A 40 38.75 -35.85 -8.47
CA MET A 40 38.28 -34.47 -8.34
C MET A 40 39.45 -33.49 -8.19
N ALA A 41 40.43 -33.82 -7.36
CA ALA A 41 41.66 -33.02 -7.22
C ALA A 41 42.44 -32.95 -8.54
N ALA A 42 42.64 -34.09 -9.22
CA ALA A 42 43.37 -34.14 -10.49
C ALA A 42 42.68 -33.34 -11.61
N LYS A 43 41.34 -33.33 -11.67
CA LYS A 43 40.58 -32.48 -12.62
C LYS A 43 40.78 -30.98 -12.39
N ALA A 44 41.10 -30.61 -11.15
CA ALA A 44 41.44 -29.25 -10.76
C ALA A 44 42.94 -28.95 -10.84
N GLY A 45 43.76 -29.89 -11.35
CA GLY A 45 45.20 -29.72 -11.46
C GLY A 45 45.92 -29.76 -10.10
N MET A 46 45.29 -30.34 -9.08
CA MET A 46 45.83 -30.47 -7.72
C MET A 46 46.07 -31.93 -7.37
N THR A 47 47.02 -32.19 -6.49
CA THR A 47 47.12 -33.46 -5.78
C THR A 47 46.02 -33.57 -4.73
N LEU A 48 45.68 -34.80 -4.30
CA LEU A 48 44.72 -35.01 -3.22
C LEU A 48 45.13 -34.27 -1.95
N GLN A 49 46.43 -34.25 -1.63
CA GLN A 49 46.97 -33.59 -0.45
C GLN A 49 46.84 -32.06 -0.53
N GLU A 50 47.13 -31.45 -1.68
CA GLU A 50 46.92 -30.01 -1.91
C GLU A 50 45.45 -29.64 -1.83
N ALA A 51 44.55 -30.47 -2.40
CA ALA A 51 43.12 -30.23 -2.35
C ALA A 51 42.55 -30.32 -0.92
N VAL A 52 43.03 -31.27 -0.11
CA VAL A 52 42.66 -31.38 1.31
C VAL A 52 43.23 -30.21 2.13
N SER A 53 44.49 -29.84 1.92
CA SER A 53 45.11 -28.67 2.55
C SER A 53 44.35 -27.37 2.25
N ASN A 54 43.85 -27.22 1.02
CA ASN A 54 43.03 -26.08 0.62
C ASN A 54 41.63 -26.08 1.27
N LEU A 55 41.05 -27.25 1.60
CA LEU A 55 39.82 -27.32 2.40
C LEU A 55 40.07 -26.82 3.82
N ASP A 56 41.18 -27.23 4.44
CA ASP A 56 41.51 -26.85 5.81
C ASP A 56 41.79 -25.33 5.91
N MET A 57 42.40 -24.74 4.88
CA MET A 57 42.59 -23.28 4.77
C MET A 57 41.28 -22.51 4.51
N ALA A 58 40.30 -23.13 3.82
CA ALA A 58 38.98 -22.54 3.58
C ALA A 58 38.08 -22.51 4.83
N THR A 59 38.43 -23.27 5.88
CA THR A 59 37.91 -23.10 7.25
C THR A 59 38.57 -21.93 7.98
N THR A 60 38.74 -20.80 7.30
CA THR A 60 39.00 -19.55 8.01
C THR A 60 37.77 -19.30 8.90
N PRO A 61 37.91 -19.17 10.24
CA PRO A 61 36.78 -18.79 11.07
C PRO A 61 36.21 -17.51 10.48
N LYS A 62 34.88 -17.45 10.32
CA LYS A 62 34.21 -16.20 9.94
C LYS A 62 34.82 -15.11 10.81
N PRO A 63 35.33 -14.01 10.24
CA PRO A 63 35.81 -12.91 11.06
C PRO A 63 34.65 -12.55 12.00
N ALA A 64 34.93 -12.59 13.31
CA ALA A 64 33.93 -12.26 14.31
C ALA A 64 33.31 -10.93 13.88
N SER A 65 32.00 -10.91 13.68
CA SER A 65 31.29 -9.67 13.42
C SER A 65 31.61 -8.74 14.60
N PHE A 66 31.72 -7.44 14.34
CA PHE A 66 31.96 -6.45 15.41
C PHE A 66 30.93 -6.56 16.56
N PHE A 67 29.78 -7.20 16.31
CA PHE A 67 28.69 -7.43 17.25
C PHE A 67 28.67 -8.82 17.89
N ASP A 68 29.60 -9.71 17.56
CA ASP A 68 29.67 -11.04 18.18
C ASP A 68 30.03 -10.88 19.67
N GLY A 69 29.17 -11.41 20.55
CA GLY A 69 29.27 -11.24 22.00
C GLY A 69 28.51 -10.02 22.56
N PHE A 70 27.81 -9.25 21.73
CA PHE A 70 26.95 -8.14 22.21
C PHE A 70 25.87 -8.63 23.18
N ASP A 71 25.21 -9.74 22.86
CA ASP A 71 24.18 -10.32 23.70
C ASP A 71 24.74 -10.80 25.06
N ASP A 72 25.96 -11.36 25.06
CA ASP A 72 26.68 -11.76 26.28
C ASP A 72 27.05 -10.53 27.13
N TRP A 73 27.57 -9.49 26.49
CA TRP A 73 27.90 -8.22 27.15
C TRP A 73 26.66 -7.52 27.74
N MET A 74 25.53 -7.54 27.02
CA MET A 74 24.26 -7.00 27.53
C MET A 74 23.73 -7.83 28.69
N GLU A 75 23.83 -9.16 28.65
CA GLU A 75 23.42 -10.02 29.76
C GLU A 75 24.28 -9.79 31.02
N GLU A 76 25.58 -9.52 30.87
CA GLU A 76 26.45 -9.13 31.99
C GLU A 76 26.08 -7.76 32.57
N LYS A 77 25.62 -6.81 31.73
CA LYS A 77 25.23 -5.45 32.14
C LYS A 77 23.83 -5.38 32.71
N GLU A 78 22.90 -6.16 32.16
CA GLU A 78 21.49 -6.22 32.47
C GLU A 78 21.05 -7.70 32.52
N PRO A 79 21.21 -8.35 33.69
CA PRO A 79 20.82 -9.75 33.84
C PRO A 79 19.34 -9.95 33.50
N GLY A 80 19.07 -10.92 32.62
CA GLY A 80 17.74 -11.18 32.06
C GLY A 80 17.50 -10.57 30.69
N TRP A 81 18.42 -9.77 30.13
CA TRP A 81 18.28 -9.16 28.81
C TRP A 81 17.99 -10.18 27.68
N LYS A 82 18.70 -11.31 27.66
CA LYS A 82 18.48 -12.37 26.66
C LYS A 82 17.12 -13.03 26.83
N ALA A 83 16.69 -13.24 28.09
CA ALA A 83 15.38 -13.82 28.37
C ALA A 83 14.25 -12.87 27.94
N GLU A 84 14.41 -11.57 28.19
CA GLU A 84 13.48 -10.52 27.74
C GLU A 84 13.41 -10.45 26.21
N ARG A 85 14.56 -10.43 25.51
CA ARG A 85 14.60 -10.44 24.05
C ARG A 85 14.01 -11.72 23.45
N ALA A 86 14.27 -12.87 24.06
CA ALA A 86 13.66 -14.13 23.64
C ALA A 86 12.14 -14.09 23.80
N ARG A 87 11.63 -13.51 24.90
CA ARG A 87 10.20 -13.27 25.11
C ARG A 87 9.62 -12.34 24.06
N GLU A 88 10.24 -11.17 23.83
CA GLU A 88 9.80 -10.20 22.83
C GLU A 88 9.73 -10.83 21.42
N LYS A 89 10.74 -11.63 21.06
CA LYS A 89 10.77 -12.35 19.79
C LYS A 89 9.68 -13.41 19.70
N ALA A 90 9.42 -14.15 20.78
CA ALA A 90 8.36 -15.14 20.84
C ALA A 90 6.97 -14.49 20.73
N GLU A 91 6.75 -13.37 21.42
CA GLU A 91 5.51 -12.58 21.34
C GLU A 91 5.30 -12.01 19.95
N ARG A 92 6.34 -11.47 19.31
CA ARG A 92 6.28 -11.00 17.92
C ARG A 92 5.94 -12.14 16.97
N LYS A 93 6.61 -13.28 17.10
CA LYS A 93 6.31 -14.47 16.28
C LYS A 93 4.86 -14.91 16.45
N ALA A 94 4.34 -14.94 17.69
CA ALA A 94 2.95 -15.29 17.96
C ALA A 94 1.97 -14.28 17.32
N ARG A 95 2.27 -12.97 17.38
CA ARG A 95 1.49 -11.94 16.67
C ARG A 95 1.52 -12.17 15.16
N ASP A 96 2.68 -12.45 14.58
CA ASP A 96 2.83 -12.70 13.14
C ASP A 96 2.14 -14.01 12.70
N ASP A 97 2.14 -15.06 13.53
CA ASP A 97 1.41 -16.31 13.27
C ASP A 97 -0.10 -16.07 13.18
N VAL A 98 -0.65 -15.26 14.09
CA VAL A 98 -2.07 -14.85 14.05
C VAL A 98 -2.37 -14.02 12.81
N ARG A 99 -1.50 -13.06 12.47
CA ARG A 99 -1.65 -12.22 11.27
C ARG A 99 -1.59 -13.06 9.99
N ARG A 100 -0.63 -13.99 9.87
CA ARG A 100 -0.52 -14.92 8.73
C ARG A 100 -1.80 -15.74 8.56
N ALA A 101 -2.36 -16.27 9.65
CA ALA A 101 -3.62 -17.01 9.59
C ALA A 101 -4.78 -16.15 9.04
N ALA A 102 -4.91 -14.90 9.49
CA ALA A 102 -5.92 -13.97 8.99
C ALA A 102 -5.71 -13.61 7.50
N VAL A 103 -4.46 -13.41 7.08
CA VAL A 103 -4.12 -13.16 5.66
C VAL A 103 -4.47 -14.36 4.78
N LEU A 104 -4.17 -15.58 5.23
CA LEU A 104 -4.55 -16.79 4.51
C LEU A 104 -6.08 -16.98 4.44
N GLU A 105 -6.81 -16.59 5.47
CA GLU A 105 -8.29 -16.59 5.43
C GLU A 105 -8.82 -15.56 4.41
N GLN A 106 -8.22 -14.37 4.33
CA GLN A 106 -8.62 -13.32 3.41
C GLN A 106 -8.31 -13.65 1.94
N HIS A 107 -7.11 -14.16 1.66
CA HIS A 107 -6.62 -14.41 0.30
C HIS A 107 -6.79 -15.86 -0.16
N GLY A 108 -7.18 -16.76 0.75
CA GLY A 108 -7.44 -18.18 0.52
C GLY A 108 -6.19 -19.07 0.60
N SER A 109 -5.06 -18.63 0.05
CA SER A 109 -3.78 -19.36 0.15
C SER A 109 -2.58 -18.44 -0.08
N GLU A 110 -1.38 -18.92 0.27
CA GLU A 110 -0.13 -18.22 -0.03
C GLU A 110 0.09 -18.07 -1.54
N GLU A 111 -0.23 -19.10 -2.33
CA GLU A 111 -0.16 -19.02 -3.80
C GLU A 111 -1.04 -17.90 -4.37
N PHE A 112 -2.27 -17.76 -3.88
CA PHE A 112 -3.18 -16.69 -4.30
C PHE A 112 -2.72 -15.30 -3.83
N LEU A 113 -2.10 -15.20 -2.65
CA LEU A 113 -1.53 -13.94 -2.15
C LEU A 113 -0.38 -13.45 -3.03
N PHE A 114 0.50 -14.35 -3.47
CA PHE A 114 1.65 -14.02 -4.32
C PHE A 114 1.31 -13.95 -5.82
N ALA A 115 0.17 -14.49 -6.24
CA ALA A 115 -0.32 -14.30 -7.59
C ALA A 115 -0.52 -12.81 -7.91
N ARG A 116 -0.19 -12.43 -9.15
CA ARG A 116 -0.42 -11.07 -9.66
C ARG A 116 -1.92 -10.75 -9.59
N THR A 117 -2.26 -9.68 -8.89
CA THR A 117 -3.63 -9.13 -8.87
C THR A 117 -4.02 -8.56 -10.24
N MET A 118 -5.31 -8.31 -10.47
CA MET A 118 -5.76 -7.71 -11.74
C MET A 118 -5.12 -6.33 -12.00
N SER A 119 -4.90 -5.54 -10.95
CA SER A 119 -4.23 -4.25 -11.04
C SER A 119 -2.75 -4.41 -11.41
N GLU A 120 -2.04 -5.38 -10.83
CA GLU A 120 -0.65 -5.70 -11.20
C GLU A 120 -0.55 -6.17 -12.66
N ILE A 121 -1.48 -7.02 -13.11
CA ILE A 121 -1.53 -7.50 -14.52
C ILE A 121 -1.79 -6.33 -15.48
N ALA A 122 -2.69 -5.42 -15.13
CA ALA A 122 -2.98 -4.25 -15.97
C ALA A 122 -1.77 -3.32 -16.08
N LEU A 123 -1.02 -3.13 -15.00
CA LEU A 123 0.21 -2.33 -15.00
C LEU A 123 1.33 -3.01 -15.81
N ASP A 124 1.56 -4.31 -15.61
CA ASP A 124 2.51 -5.12 -16.37
C ASP A 124 2.22 -5.03 -17.88
N ALA A 125 0.96 -5.18 -18.28
CA ALA A 125 0.55 -5.04 -19.68
C ALA A 125 0.76 -3.60 -20.22
N ALA A 126 0.53 -2.58 -19.39
CA ALA A 126 0.70 -1.19 -19.82
C ALA A 126 2.16 -0.82 -20.06
N ILE A 127 3.09 -1.37 -19.26
CA ILE A 127 4.52 -1.09 -19.41
C ILE A 127 5.24 -2.00 -20.41
N GLU A 128 4.61 -3.08 -20.86
CA GLU A 128 5.18 -4.06 -21.81
C GLU A 128 5.93 -3.42 -23.01
N PRO A 129 5.45 -2.33 -23.66
CA PRO A 129 6.18 -1.70 -24.77
C PRO A 129 7.48 -0.98 -24.39
N PHE A 130 7.66 -0.66 -23.10
CA PHE A 130 8.79 0.12 -22.59
C PHE A 130 9.76 -0.72 -21.75
N ALA A 131 9.36 -1.93 -21.37
CA ALA A 131 10.09 -2.76 -20.44
C ALA A 131 11.13 -3.66 -21.12
N THR A 132 12.30 -3.77 -20.50
CA THR A 132 13.19 -4.92 -20.70
C THR A 132 12.92 -5.92 -19.58
N TRP A 133 12.61 -7.16 -19.94
CA TRP A 133 12.21 -8.19 -18.99
C TRP A 133 13.37 -9.11 -18.62
N GLU A 134 13.51 -9.33 -17.31
CA GLU A 134 14.39 -10.34 -16.74
C GLU A 134 13.60 -11.31 -15.85
N TYR A 135 14.29 -12.37 -15.42
CA TYR A 135 13.70 -13.41 -14.59
C TYR A 135 14.59 -13.69 -13.39
N TRP A 136 13.95 -13.77 -12.23
CA TRP A 136 14.57 -14.36 -11.05
C TRP A 136 13.86 -15.68 -10.72
N THR A 137 14.54 -16.55 -9.98
CA THR A 137 14.02 -17.89 -9.64
C THR A 137 14.15 -18.09 -8.14
N ASP A 138 13.04 -18.43 -7.51
CA ASP A 138 13.00 -18.79 -6.10
C ASP A 138 13.77 -20.09 -5.83
N PRO A 139 14.16 -20.37 -4.56
CA PRO A 139 14.77 -21.65 -4.18
C PRO A 139 13.94 -22.89 -4.53
N ASP A 140 12.62 -22.74 -4.65
CA ASP A 140 11.68 -23.81 -5.02
C ASP A 140 11.58 -24.02 -6.55
N GLY A 141 12.25 -23.18 -7.36
CA GLY A 141 12.23 -23.22 -8.82
C GLY A 141 11.16 -22.35 -9.48
N THR A 142 10.34 -21.62 -8.71
CA THR A 142 9.35 -20.70 -9.24
C THR A 142 10.03 -19.53 -9.94
N ARG A 143 9.66 -19.29 -11.21
CA ARG A 143 10.24 -18.21 -12.03
C ARG A 143 9.33 -16.99 -12.02
N HIS A 144 9.93 -15.84 -11.73
CA HIS A 144 9.24 -14.56 -11.67
C HIS A 144 9.78 -13.62 -12.73
N ARG A 145 8.90 -13.01 -13.52
CA ARG A 145 9.23 -11.98 -14.50
C ARG A 145 9.18 -10.60 -13.84
N TYR A 146 10.19 -9.78 -14.08
CA TYR A 146 10.23 -8.38 -13.65
C TYR A 146 10.86 -7.50 -14.73
N ALA A 147 10.48 -6.22 -14.76
CA ALA A 147 11.10 -5.26 -15.65
C ALA A 147 12.44 -4.82 -15.04
N SER A 148 13.57 -5.13 -15.70
CA SER A 148 14.90 -4.68 -15.29
C SER A 148 15.19 -3.26 -15.76
N THR A 149 14.56 -2.81 -16.85
CA THR A 149 14.61 -1.42 -17.30
C THR A 149 13.23 -0.96 -17.76
N LEU A 150 12.93 0.33 -17.63
CA LEU A 150 11.80 0.99 -18.31
C LEU A 150 12.33 2.15 -19.16
N ASP A 151 12.01 2.14 -20.46
CA ASP A 151 12.40 3.16 -21.44
C ASP A 151 13.93 3.41 -21.44
N GLY A 152 14.71 2.33 -21.34
CA GLY A 152 16.17 2.35 -21.32
C GLY A 152 16.79 2.78 -19.98
N MET A 153 15.98 3.10 -18.97
CA MET A 153 16.46 3.41 -17.62
C MET A 153 16.38 2.19 -16.72
N ASP A 154 17.43 1.96 -15.94
CA ASP A 154 17.49 0.87 -14.98
C ASP A 154 16.36 1.00 -13.95
N ALA A 155 15.54 -0.03 -13.81
CA ALA A 155 14.41 -0.06 -12.89
C ALA A 155 14.88 0.07 -11.43
N GLY A 156 16.11 -0.36 -11.13
CA GLY A 156 16.75 -0.15 -9.84
C GLY A 156 17.16 1.31 -9.56
N ILE A 157 17.15 2.18 -10.58
CA ILE A 157 17.52 3.61 -10.49
C ILE A 157 16.27 4.52 -10.50
N LEU A 158 15.10 4.04 -10.94
CA LEU A 158 13.83 4.79 -11.07
C LEU A 158 13.19 5.22 -9.73
N TRP A 159 14.00 5.72 -8.80
CA TRP A 159 13.56 6.31 -7.54
C TRP A 159 13.23 7.80 -7.65
N LYS A 160 13.44 8.44 -8.81
CA LYS A 160 13.11 9.85 -8.99
C LYS A 160 12.05 10.03 -10.04
N GLU A 161 10.96 10.69 -9.65
CA GLU A 161 9.80 10.92 -10.53
C GLU A 161 10.18 11.69 -11.81
N GLN A 162 11.18 12.56 -11.74
CA GLN A 162 11.66 13.36 -12.86
C GLN A 162 12.36 12.53 -13.95
N GLU A 163 12.78 11.31 -13.60
CA GLU A 163 13.43 10.38 -14.52
C GLU A 163 12.39 9.51 -15.26
N ILE A 164 11.13 9.47 -14.82
CA ILE A 164 10.07 8.71 -15.48
C ILE A 164 9.61 9.46 -16.74
N THR A 165 9.73 8.81 -17.90
CA THR A 165 9.39 9.44 -19.17
C THR A 165 7.87 9.70 -19.30
N PRO A 166 7.45 10.72 -20.07
CA PRO A 166 6.03 11.02 -20.25
C PRO A 166 5.22 9.86 -20.84
N ALA A 167 5.85 8.99 -21.63
CA ALA A 167 5.21 7.81 -22.22
C ALA A 167 4.91 6.75 -21.16
N VAL A 168 5.90 6.41 -20.32
CA VAL A 168 5.72 5.47 -19.20
C VAL A 168 4.70 6.02 -18.19
N ARG A 169 4.79 7.32 -17.86
CA ARG A 169 3.81 7.97 -16.97
C ARG A 169 2.38 7.77 -17.48
N ARG A 170 2.15 8.03 -18.77
CA ARG A 170 0.82 7.89 -19.37
C ARG A 170 0.34 6.45 -19.31
N ALA A 171 1.19 5.50 -19.69
CA ALA A 171 0.86 4.09 -19.65
C ALA A 171 0.41 3.63 -18.26
N ILE A 172 1.14 4.02 -17.20
CA ILE A 172 0.78 3.67 -15.82
C ILE A 172 -0.53 4.32 -15.37
N ILE A 173 -0.76 5.60 -15.71
CA ILE A 173 -1.99 6.31 -15.34
C ILE A 173 -3.20 5.70 -16.06
N GLU A 174 -3.03 5.25 -17.30
CA GLU A 174 -4.10 4.71 -18.16
C GLU A 174 -4.29 3.19 -18.02
N ALA A 175 -3.39 2.49 -17.31
CA ALA A 175 -3.42 1.04 -17.14
C ALA A 175 -4.77 0.52 -16.64
N TYR A 176 -5.38 1.24 -15.70
CA TYR A 176 -6.74 1.06 -15.21
C TYR A 176 -7.24 2.37 -14.58
N PRO A 177 -8.56 2.54 -14.33
CA PRO A 177 -9.15 3.83 -13.99
C PRO A 177 -8.37 4.59 -12.91
N TRP A 178 -7.98 5.83 -13.22
CA TRP A 178 -7.33 6.72 -12.26
C TRP A 178 -8.32 7.21 -11.22
N PRO A 179 -7.98 7.24 -9.91
CA PRO A 179 -8.88 7.70 -8.87
C PRO A 179 -9.38 9.12 -9.09
N SER A 180 -10.70 9.29 -9.18
CA SER A 180 -11.31 10.61 -9.43
C SER A 180 -11.36 11.52 -8.19
N LYS A 181 -11.31 10.94 -6.98
CA LYS A 181 -11.33 11.65 -5.69
C LYS A 181 -10.09 11.33 -4.86
N LEU A 182 -9.63 12.26 -4.02
CA LEU A 182 -8.43 12.03 -3.21
C LEU A 182 -8.62 10.89 -2.20
N ASP A 183 -9.85 10.67 -1.74
CA ASP A 183 -10.17 9.54 -0.87
C ASP A 183 -9.96 8.18 -1.57
N ASP A 184 -10.36 8.09 -2.85
CA ASP A 184 -10.11 6.89 -3.66
C ASP A 184 -8.61 6.66 -3.90
N ALA A 185 -7.83 7.74 -4.08
CA ALA A 185 -6.37 7.65 -4.22
C ALA A 185 -5.70 7.17 -2.93
N LEU A 186 -6.14 7.69 -1.77
CA LEU A 186 -5.65 7.24 -0.46
C LEU A 186 -6.00 5.78 -0.21
N ARG A 187 -7.22 5.36 -0.53
CA ARG A 187 -7.61 3.96 -0.41
C ARG A 187 -6.71 3.06 -1.25
N GLU A 188 -6.44 3.44 -2.49
CA GLU A 188 -5.59 2.63 -3.38
C GLU A 188 -4.16 2.52 -2.83
N VAL A 189 -3.57 3.60 -2.31
CA VAL A 189 -2.25 3.54 -1.66
C VAL A 189 -2.26 2.57 -0.47
N LYS A 190 -3.32 2.63 0.36
CA LYS A 190 -3.47 1.72 1.50
C LYS A 190 -3.62 0.26 1.08
N GLU A 191 -4.33 -0.01 -0.01
CA GLU A 191 -4.47 -1.36 -0.57
C GLU A 191 -3.12 -1.91 -1.03
N TRP A 192 -2.31 -1.09 -1.70
CA TRP A 192 -0.96 -1.47 -2.08
C TRP A 192 -0.03 -1.70 -0.90
N ASP A 193 -0.05 -0.80 0.10
CA ASP A 193 0.74 -0.97 1.31
C ASP A 193 0.31 -2.22 2.09
N GLN A 194 -1.00 -2.50 2.17
CA GLN A 194 -1.51 -3.72 2.80
C GLN A 194 -1.04 -4.97 2.07
N LEU A 195 -1.12 -5.01 0.74
CA LEU A 195 -0.64 -6.15 -0.05
C LEU A 195 0.87 -6.40 0.17
N ARG A 196 1.66 -5.32 0.26
CA ARG A 196 3.09 -5.40 0.58
C ARG A 196 3.35 -5.98 1.96
N LEU A 197 2.63 -5.50 2.97
CA LEU A 197 2.73 -6.00 4.33
C LEU A 197 2.29 -7.47 4.43
N ASP A 198 1.19 -7.83 3.79
CA ASP A 198 0.66 -9.19 3.75
C ASP A 198 1.68 -10.16 3.16
N ARG A 199 2.26 -9.84 1.99
CA ARG A 199 3.31 -10.65 1.35
C ARG A 199 4.58 -10.72 2.21
N GLY A 200 4.98 -9.59 2.82
CA GLY A 200 6.14 -9.52 3.71
C GLY A 200 6.05 -10.42 4.94
N LEU A 201 4.84 -10.73 5.43
CA LEU A 201 4.68 -11.66 6.56
C LEU A 201 5.18 -13.10 6.27
N PHE A 202 5.32 -13.48 4.99
CA PHE A 202 5.73 -14.83 4.58
C PHE A 202 7.19 -14.89 4.13
N CYS A 203 7.70 -13.86 3.46
CA CYS A 203 9.07 -13.84 2.91
C CYS A 203 10.01 -12.81 3.55
N GLY A 204 9.56 -12.08 4.58
CA GLY A 204 10.34 -11.02 5.22
C GLY A 204 10.15 -9.69 4.51
N GLU A 205 11.21 -9.15 3.92
CA GLU A 205 11.10 -7.92 3.14
C GLU A 205 10.51 -8.25 1.76
N TRP A 206 9.38 -7.62 1.43
CA TRP A 206 8.77 -7.70 0.10
C TRP A 206 8.61 -6.29 -0.47
N SER A 207 8.89 -6.13 -1.75
CA SER A 207 8.75 -4.86 -2.48
C SER A 207 7.87 -5.08 -3.69
N HIS A 208 7.11 -4.05 -4.08
CA HIS A 208 6.32 -4.15 -5.29
C HIS A 208 7.21 -4.16 -6.52
N TYR A 209 6.65 -4.63 -7.63
CA TYR A 209 7.28 -4.47 -8.93
C TYR A 209 7.30 -2.99 -9.35
N VAL A 210 8.26 -2.62 -10.20
CA VAL A 210 8.57 -1.23 -10.52
C VAL A 210 7.37 -0.45 -11.05
N GLU A 211 6.50 -1.07 -11.86
CA GLU A 211 5.29 -0.46 -12.39
C GLU A 211 4.27 -0.10 -11.30
N VAL A 212 4.19 -0.91 -10.25
CA VAL A 212 3.32 -0.66 -9.09
C VAL A 212 3.93 0.43 -8.22
N GLU A 213 5.24 0.39 -7.94
CA GLU A 213 5.96 1.44 -7.21
C GLU A 213 5.79 2.82 -7.88
N ILE A 214 5.88 2.88 -9.21
CA ILE A 214 5.64 4.10 -9.98
C ILE A 214 4.20 4.59 -9.79
N ARG A 215 3.22 3.68 -9.84
CA ARG A 215 1.82 4.05 -9.64
C ARG A 215 1.57 4.61 -8.24
N ILE A 216 2.09 3.95 -7.21
CA ILE A 216 1.99 4.40 -5.81
C ILE A 216 2.51 5.84 -5.70
N ARG A 217 3.71 6.12 -6.22
CA ARG A 217 4.29 7.47 -6.18
C ARG A 217 3.43 8.54 -6.85
N PHE A 218 2.81 8.22 -7.98
CA PHE A 218 1.89 9.15 -8.64
C PHE A 218 0.63 9.41 -7.79
N LEU A 219 0.10 8.40 -7.11
CA LEU A 219 -1.02 8.57 -6.18
C LEU A 219 -0.61 9.41 -4.95
N GLU A 220 0.56 9.15 -4.37
CA GLU A 220 1.11 9.92 -3.26
C GLU A 220 1.34 11.38 -3.64
N ARG A 221 1.82 11.63 -4.86
CA ARG A 221 1.94 12.99 -5.39
C ARG A 221 0.59 13.68 -5.49
N GLU A 222 -0.45 13.00 -5.97
CA GLU A 222 -1.81 13.58 -6.01
C GLU A 222 -2.29 14.00 -4.61
N LEU A 223 -2.03 13.16 -3.61
CA LEU A 223 -2.36 13.42 -2.20
C LEU A 223 -1.52 14.55 -1.58
N ASN A 224 -0.27 14.72 -2.01
CA ASN A 224 0.63 15.76 -1.53
C ASN A 224 0.42 17.10 -2.24
N GLU A 225 0.53 17.14 -3.57
CA GLU A 225 0.72 18.38 -4.34
C GLU A 225 0.01 18.40 -5.71
N GLY A 226 -0.46 17.25 -6.22
CA GLY A 226 -0.88 17.10 -7.61
C GLY A 226 -2.14 17.90 -7.99
N ARG A 227 -3.30 17.51 -7.48
CA ARG A 227 -4.58 18.17 -7.82
C ARG A 227 -5.15 19.06 -6.72
N PRO A 228 -5.74 20.22 -7.05
CA PRO A 228 -6.50 21.02 -6.10
C PRO A 228 -7.65 20.24 -5.47
N ALA A 229 -7.92 20.48 -4.19
CA ALA A 229 -9.11 19.93 -3.54
C ALA A 229 -10.38 20.57 -4.15
N THR A 230 -11.34 19.74 -4.54
CA THR A 230 -12.62 20.18 -5.13
C THR A 230 -13.79 20.03 -4.16
N SER A 231 -13.56 19.36 -3.05
CA SER A 231 -14.57 19.06 -2.02
C SER A 231 -13.97 19.09 -0.61
N LEU A 232 -14.84 19.18 0.40
CA LEU A 232 -14.41 19.00 1.80
C LEU A 232 -13.90 17.57 2.07
N ASP A 233 -14.33 16.59 1.28
CA ASP A 233 -13.84 15.21 1.38
C ASP A 233 -12.40 15.10 0.86
N ASP A 234 -12.04 15.84 -0.19
CA ASP A 234 -10.65 15.90 -0.66
C ASP A 234 -9.70 16.49 0.40
N ILE A 235 -10.14 17.51 1.14
CA ILE A 235 -9.35 18.07 2.23
C ILE A 235 -9.22 17.05 3.37
N GLN A 236 -10.30 16.34 3.71
CA GLN A 236 -10.26 15.28 4.71
C GLN A 236 -9.31 14.15 4.30
N ALA A 237 -9.31 13.75 3.03
CA ALA A 237 -8.40 12.74 2.50
C ALA A 237 -6.93 13.15 2.66
N ARG A 238 -6.60 14.43 2.52
CA ARG A 238 -5.23 14.93 2.76
C ARG A 238 -4.80 14.85 4.22
N PHE A 239 -5.70 15.15 5.16
CA PHE A 239 -5.43 14.93 6.59
C PHE A 239 -5.22 13.45 6.90
N ASN A 240 -6.11 12.60 6.39
CA ASN A 240 -5.99 11.15 6.55
C ASN A 240 -4.68 10.62 5.92
N TRP A 241 -4.28 11.16 4.77
CA TRP A 241 -3.00 10.87 4.13
C TRP A 241 -1.82 11.26 5.02
N LYS A 242 -1.78 12.49 5.55
CA LYS A 242 -0.66 12.94 6.39
C LYS A 242 -0.53 12.15 7.68
N ARG A 243 -1.66 11.70 8.25
CA ARG A 243 -1.64 10.78 9.37
C ARG A 243 -1.09 9.41 8.97
N TYR A 244 -1.61 8.84 7.90
CA TYR A 244 -1.20 7.53 7.41
C TYR A 244 0.28 7.49 6.97
N GLU A 245 0.77 8.55 6.32
CA GLU A 245 2.16 8.71 5.90
C GLU A 245 3.12 8.66 7.09
N PHE A 246 2.70 9.13 8.26
CA PHE A 246 3.45 8.99 9.51
C PHE A 246 3.35 7.57 10.07
N GLU A 247 2.13 7.05 10.20
CA GLU A 247 1.86 5.72 10.79
C GLU A 247 2.62 4.61 10.06
N ARG A 248 2.71 4.67 8.73
CA ARG A 248 3.34 3.64 7.89
C ARG A 248 4.88 3.60 7.95
N GLN A 249 5.52 4.58 8.58
CA GLN A 249 6.99 4.59 8.75
C GLN A 249 7.46 3.58 9.82
N TRP A 250 6.53 3.07 10.62
CA TRP A 250 6.80 2.18 11.74
C TRP A 250 6.33 0.75 11.44
N LEU A 251 7.16 -0.24 11.79
CA LEU A 251 6.80 -1.66 11.67
C LEU A 251 5.57 -2.02 12.52
N ASP A 252 5.51 -1.47 13.73
CA ASP A 252 4.32 -1.45 14.57
C ASP A 252 3.80 0.01 14.54
N PRO A 253 2.66 0.29 13.86
CA PRO A 253 2.17 1.65 13.69
C PRO A 253 2.06 2.37 15.02
N THR A 254 2.63 3.57 15.08
CA THR A 254 2.52 4.46 16.23
C THR A 254 1.62 5.63 15.89
N GLU A 255 0.88 6.12 16.89
CA GLU A 255 0.09 7.33 16.71
C GLU A 255 1.03 8.53 16.49
N ARG A 256 0.63 9.41 15.58
CA ARG A 256 1.32 10.68 15.35
C ARG A 256 1.21 11.57 16.59
N ASP A 257 2.34 11.96 17.16
CA ASP A 257 2.38 13.03 18.16
C ASP A 257 2.54 14.40 17.47
N ASP A 258 1.42 14.94 16.99
CA ASP A 258 1.36 16.30 16.45
C ASP A 258 0.07 17.00 16.91
N PRO A 259 0.08 17.57 18.14
CA PRO A 259 -1.10 18.23 18.72
C PRO A 259 -1.61 19.41 17.89
N PHE A 260 -0.75 20.02 17.07
CA PHE A 260 -1.12 21.14 16.21
C PHE A 260 -1.93 20.64 15.01
N LEU A 261 -1.44 19.62 14.29
CA LEU A 261 -2.21 19.02 13.19
C LEU A 261 -3.51 18.38 13.70
N ASP A 262 -3.50 17.72 14.85
CA ASP A 262 -4.70 17.16 15.46
C ASP A 262 -5.74 18.25 15.77
N ARG A 263 -5.27 19.42 16.25
CA ARG A 263 -6.15 20.57 16.48
C ARG A 263 -6.74 21.10 15.18
N ILE A 264 -5.93 21.24 14.13
CA ILE A 264 -6.40 21.70 12.81
C ILE A 264 -7.44 20.73 12.24
N GLU A 265 -7.22 19.42 12.35
CA GLU A 265 -8.14 18.39 11.90
C GLU A 265 -9.48 18.46 12.66
N ALA A 266 -9.42 18.64 13.99
CA ALA A 266 -10.61 18.82 14.81
C ALA A 266 -11.39 20.10 14.43
N ASP A 267 -10.70 21.22 14.22
CA ASP A 267 -11.28 22.49 13.81
C ASP A 267 -11.92 22.39 12.41
N PHE A 268 -11.26 21.72 11.47
CA PHE A 268 -11.81 21.43 10.16
C PHE A 268 -13.11 20.61 10.27
N GLY A 269 -13.14 19.59 11.13
CA GLY A 269 -14.35 18.81 11.40
C GLY A 269 -15.51 19.65 11.97
N ILE A 270 -15.21 20.61 12.85
CA ILE A 270 -16.21 21.56 13.38
C ILE A 270 -16.76 22.45 12.26
N LEU A 271 -15.86 23.04 11.45
CA LEU A 271 -16.23 23.91 10.33
C LEU A 271 -17.06 23.16 9.28
N ARG A 272 -16.67 21.94 8.92
CA ARG A 272 -17.41 21.08 7.99
C ARG A 272 -18.83 20.81 8.48
N ARG A 273 -19.01 20.49 9.76
CA ARG A 273 -20.34 20.28 10.36
C ARG A 273 -21.18 21.55 10.35
N ALA A 274 -20.58 22.70 10.66
CA ALA A 274 -21.27 23.99 10.63
C ALA A 274 -21.72 24.35 9.21
N PHE A 275 -20.84 24.17 8.21
CA PHE A 275 -21.15 24.43 6.81
C PHE A 275 -22.28 23.51 6.29
N THR A 276 -22.19 22.21 6.56
CA THR A 276 -23.21 21.23 6.14
C THR A 276 -24.56 21.53 6.79
N ARG A 277 -24.58 21.89 8.08
CA ARG A 277 -25.79 22.30 8.78
C ARG A 277 -26.39 23.58 8.20
N SER A 278 -25.56 24.54 7.81
CA SER A 278 -25.98 25.78 7.16
C SER A 278 -26.57 25.53 5.77
N ALA A 279 -25.95 24.65 4.98
CA ALA A 279 -26.43 24.27 3.65
C ALA A 279 -27.78 23.52 3.68
N LEU A 280 -28.06 22.78 4.76
CA LEU A 280 -29.33 22.08 4.96
C LEU A 280 -30.44 22.97 5.54
N GLN A 281 -30.13 24.19 5.99
CA GLN A 281 -31.19 25.13 6.31
C GLN A 281 -31.78 25.65 4.99
N PRO A 282 -33.09 25.55 4.76
CA PRO A 282 -33.70 26.20 3.63
C PRO A 282 -33.33 27.68 3.74
N ILE A 283 -32.68 28.20 2.70
CA ILE A 283 -32.47 29.64 2.57
C ILE A 283 -33.87 30.24 2.62
N THR A 284 -34.30 30.70 3.79
CA THR A 284 -35.46 31.56 3.91
C THR A 284 -35.01 32.87 3.31
N THR A 285 -34.97 32.94 1.98
CA THR A 285 -34.96 34.20 1.27
C THR A 285 -36.08 34.98 1.91
N ARG A 286 -35.72 36.08 2.57
CA ARG A 286 -36.65 36.90 3.33
C ARG A 286 -37.64 37.45 2.31
N ARG A 287 -38.74 36.73 2.05
CA ARG A 287 -39.72 37.10 1.03
C ARG A 287 -40.19 38.50 1.39
N THR A 288 -39.92 39.45 0.49
CA THR A 288 -40.34 40.83 0.66
C THR A 288 -41.87 40.87 0.75
N ASN A 289 -42.40 41.89 1.42
CA ASN A 289 -43.86 42.01 1.58
C ASN A 289 -44.58 42.06 0.22
N ALA A 290 -43.94 42.59 -0.82
CA ALA A 290 -44.45 42.60 -2.19
C ALA A 290 -44.61 41.18 -2.77
N VAL A 291 -43.63 40.30 -2.57
CA VAL A 291 -43.72 38.90 -3.04
C VAL A 291 -44.83 38.16 -2.30
N LYS A 292 -44.93 38.33 -0.98
CA LYS A 292 -46.01 37.72 -0.18
C LYS A 292 -47.39 38.19 -0.64
N GLN A 293 -47.54 39.49 -0.93
CA GLN A 293 -48.77 40.06 -1.47
C GLN A 293 -49.12 39.44 -2.83
N ALA A 294 -48.18 39.41 -3.78
CA ALA A 294 -48.43 38.85 -5.10
C ALA A 294 -48.86 37.37 -5.05
N THR A 295 -48.24 36.58 -4.16
CA THR A 295 -48.61 35.17 -3.96
C THR A 295 -50.02 35.02 -3.34
N VAL A 296 -50.40 35.90 -2.41
CA VAL A 296 -51.75 35.90 -1.83
C VAL A 296 -52.79 36.22 -2.89
N LEU A 297 -52.57 37.23 -3.74
CA LEU A 297 -53.50 37.59 -4.81
C LEU A 297 -53.65 36.45 -5.83
N SER A 298 -52.53 35.87 -6.28
CA SER A 298 -52.57 34.71 -7.19
C SER A 298 -53.32 33.50 -6.59
N MET A 299 -53.18 33.22 -5.30
CA MET A 299 -53.95 32.14 -4.65
C MET A 299 -55.45 32.46 -4.54
N LEU A 300 -55.82 33.74 -4.37
CA LEU A 300 -57.23 34.16 -4.39
C LEU A 300 -57.84 34.06 -5.79
N ASP A 301 -57.05 34.27 -6.85
CA ASP A 301 -57.48 34.13 -8.24
C ASP A 301 -57.61 32.66 -8.67
N THR A 302 -56.63 31.84 -8.30
CA THR A 302 -56.54 30.46 -8.79
C THR A 302 -57.38 29.49 -7.94
N HIS A 303 -57.63 29.83 -6.67
CA HIS A 303 -58.33 29.00 -5.70
C HIS A 303 -59.32 29.81 -4.83
N PRO A 304 -60.35 30.43 -5.44
CA PRO A 304 -61.30 31.28 -4.72
C PRO A 304 -62.06 30.53 -3.60
N GLU A 305 -62.21 29.20 -3.73
CA GLU A 305 -62.88 28.29 -2.81
C GLU A 305 -62.13 28.05 -1.49
N LEU A 306 -60.82 28.32 -1.45
CA LEU A 306 -60.02 28.05 -0.26
C LEU A 306 -60.29 29.07 0.84
N SER A 307 -60.37 28.59 2.08
CA SER A 307 -60.51 29.45 3.26
C SER A 307 -59.26 30.30 3.50
N ASP A 308 -59.43 31.49 4.10
CA ASP A 308 -58.31 32.38 4.45
C ASP A 308 -57.25 31.70 5.32
N ARG A 309 -57.67 30.77 6.20
CA ARG A 309 -56.75 30.00 7.05
C ARG A 309 -55.89 29.02 6.24
N GLU A 310 -56.45 28.38 5.23
CA GLU A 310 -55.72 27.42 4.40
C GLU A 310 -54.75 28.13 3.45
N ILE A 311 -55.16 29.25 2.85
CA ILE A 311 -54.26 30.10 2.05
C ILE A 311 -53.11 30.64 2.90
N ALA A 312 -53.41 31.12 4.12
CA ALA A 312 -52.42 31.60 5.07
C ALA A 312 -51.37 30.53 5.43
N ARG A 313 -51.83 29.30 5.69
CA ARG A 313 -50.97 28.15 5.99
C ARG A 313 -50.01 27.82 4.84
N ARG A 314 -50.49 27.84 3.59
CA ARG A 314 -49.69 27.51 2.41
C ARG A 314 -48.62 28.55 2.08
N ILE A 315 -48.91 29.83 2.31
CA ILE A 315 -48.03 30.94 1.93
C ILE A 315 -47.12 31.38 3.09
N GLY A 316 -47.48 31.08 4.33
CA GLY A 316 -46.76 31.52 5.53
C GLY A 316 -47.08 32.97 5.92
N VAL A 317 -48.35 33.36 5.86
CA VAL A 317 -48.86 34.68 6.29
C VAL A 317 -49.99 34.54 7.31
N SER A 318 -50.40 35.63 7.96
CA SER A 318 -51.56 35.60 8.87
C SER A 318 -52.87 35.46 8.08
N PRO A 319 -53.87 34.69 8.56
CA PRO A 319 -55.22 34.68 7.99
C PRO A 319 -55.83 36.07 7.85
N GLN A 320 -55.50 37.00 8.75
CA GLN A 320 -55.96 38.38 8.71
C GLN A 320 -55.39 39.17 7.52
N THR A 321 -54.14 38.87 7.14
CA THR A 321 -53.50 39.42 5.94
C THR A 321 -54.24 38.96 4.68
N VAL A 322 -54.57 37.67 4.60
CA VAL A 322 -55.34 37.12 3.47
C VAL A 322 -56.73 37.75 3.39
N ASN A 323 -57.45 37.86 4.52
CA ASN A 323 -58.77 38.50 4.58
C ASN A 323 -58.76 39.95 4.08
N THR A 324 -57.73 40.70 4.48
CA THR A 324 -57.55 42.10 4.08
C THR A 324 -57.36 42.20 2.56
N TRP A 325 -56.55 41.33 1.98
CA TRP A 325 -56.35 41.28 0.53
C TRP A 325 -57.61 40.80 -0.20
N ARG A 326 -58.30 39.78 0.30
CA ARG A 326 -59.57 39.31 -0.29
C ARG A 326 -60.63 40.40 -0.36
N LYS A 327 -60.74 41.26 0.66
CA LYS A 327 -61.65 42.42 0.66
C LYS A 327 -61.25 43.52 -0.33
N LYS A 328 -59.95 43.69 -0.55
CA LYS A 328 -59.38 44.67 -1.50
C LYS A 328 -59.31 44.12 -2.93
N HIS A 329 -59.41 42.81 -3.08
CA HIS A 329 -59.30 42.11 -4.34
C HIS A 329 -60.68 42.09 -5.01
N PRO A 330 -60.86 42.75 -6.15
CA PRO A 330 -62.13 42.75 -6.86
C PRO A 330 -62.32 41.41 -7.57
N VAL A 331 -63.02 40.45 -6.96
CA VAL A 331 -63.50 39.27 -7.69
C VAL A 331 -64.99 39.40 -7.93
N GLN A 332 -65.30 39.43 -9.23
CA GLN A 332 -66.55 39.16 -9.91
C GLN A 332 -67.61 38.52 -9.00
N ARG A 333 -68.60 39.32 -8.63
CA ARG A 333 -69.92 38.82 -8.25
C ARG A 333 -70.62 38.38 -9.52
N ASP A 334 -70.39 37.15 -9.96
CA ASP A 334 -71.31 36.47 -10.85
C ASP A 334 -71.21 34.95 -10.60
N HIS A 335 -72.35 34.28 -10.73
CA HIS A 335 -72.73 32.90 -10.33
C HIS A 335 -73.25 32.80 -8.87
N ALA A 336 -74.51 32.50 -8.59
CA ALA A 336 -75.70 32.25 -9.40
C ALA A 336 -76.94 32.36 -8.48
N ARG A 337 -78.12 32.38 -9.10
CA ARG A 337 -79.43 32.09 -8.51
C ARG A 337 -79.46 30.75 -7.76
#